data_AF-A0A940AFS5-F1
#
_entry.id   AF-A0A940AFS5-F1
#
_cell.length_a   1.000
_cell.length_b   1.000
_cell.length_c   1.000
_cell.angle_alpha   90.00
_cell.angle_beta   90.00
_cell.angle_gamma   90.00
#
_symmetry.space_group_name_H-M   'P 1'
#
loop_
_entity.id
_entity.type
_entity.pdbx_description
1 polymer ?
#
loop_
_entity_poly.entity_id
_entity_poly.type
_entity_poly.pdbx_seq_one_letter_code
_entity_poly.pdbx_strand_id
1 'polypeptide(L)'
;MMDPQQENSELKARLHAFAAILRLGRDALAEEDLTAAGVHIVNNSKVLLAYERSVLVDLRGKPRILAEYSQVEVNQHTAYAQAVRRMCEELAIGETPLEINGETQPEKLSSRSREAWRELTAEGRRL
;
A
#
# COMPACT_ATOMS: atom_id res chain seq x y z
N MET A 1 -29.35 -16.44 -10.19
CA MET A 1 -29.99 -15.29 -9.52
C MET A 1 -29.42 -15.27 -8.11
N MET A 2 -28.73 -14.20 -7.71
CA MET A 2 -28.17 -14.13 -6.35
C MET A 2 -29.32 -14.10 -5.32
N ASP A 3 -29.10 -14.70 -4.16
CA ASP A 3 -30.04 -14.65 -3.03
C ASP A 3 -30.18 -13.19 -2.54
N PRO A 4 -31.40 -12.64 -2.41
CA PRO A 4 -31.62 -11.28 -1.88
C PRO A 4 -30.92 -10.99 -0.55
N GLN A 5 -30.71 -12.01 0.30
CA GLN A 5 -29.96 -11.85 1.56
C GLN A 5 -28.46 -11.68 1.34
N GLN A 6 -27.91 -12.35 0.33
CA GLN A 6 -26.51 -12.22 -0.06
C GLN A 6 -26.24 -10.85 -0.69
N GLU A 7 -27.14 -10.41 -1.58
CA GLU A 7 -27.06 -9.08 -2.21
C GLU A 7 -27.12 -7.95 -1.17
N ASN A 8 -28.03 -8.04 -0.19
CA ASN A 8 -28.13 -7.06 0.89
C ASN A 8 -26.86 -7.02 1.76
N SER A 9 -26.27 -8.18 2.04
CA SER A 9 -25.03 -8.29 2.82
C SER A 9 -23.83 -7.67 2.08
N GLU A 10 -23.71 -7.91 0.78
CA GLU A 10 -22.68 -7.28 -0.05
C GLU A 10 -22.84 -5.76 -0.11
N LEU A 11 -24.06 -5.26 -0.28
CA LEU A 11 -24.35 -3.82 -0.27
C LEU A 11 -23.95 -3.17 1.05
N LYS A 12 -24.27 -3.81 2.18
CA LYS A 12 -23.84 -3.34 3.50
C LYS A 12 -22.32 -3.31 3.61
N ALA A 13 -21.63 -4.36 3.17
CA ALA A 13 -20.18 -4.42 3.20
C ALA A 13 -19.53 -3.29 2.36
N ARG A 14 -20.05 -3.04 1.15
CA ARG A 14 -19.59 -1.93 0.29
C ARG A 14 -19.84 -0.56 0.93
N LEU A 15 -21.01 -0.36 1.55
CA LEU A 15 -21.32 0.88 2.24
C LEU A 15 -20.40 1.11 3.45
N HIS A 16 -20.10 0.06 4.21
CA HIS A 16 -19.14 0.11 5.32
C HIS A 16 -17.73 0.46 4.83
N ALA A 17 -17.26 -0.18 3.75
CA ALA A 17 -15.97 0.13 3.15
C ALA A 17 -15.92 1.59 2.68
N PHE A 18 -16.96 2.08 2.02
CA PHE A 18 -17.04 3.46 1.56
C PHE A 18 -17.01 4.47 2.72
N ALA A 19 -17.79 4.23 3.77
CA ALA A 19 -17.78 5.06 4.97
C ALA A 19 -16.39 5.07 5.66
N ALA A 20 -15.72 3.91 5.71
CA ALA A 20 -14.38 3.80 6.26
C ALA A 20 -13.33 4.55 5.41
N ILE A 21 -13.41 4.49 4.07
CA ILE A 21 -12.56 5.27 3.15
C ILE A 21 -12.77 6.77 3.38
N LEU A 22 -14.02 7.23 3.45
CA LEU A 22 -14.34 8.64 3.67
C LEU A 22 -13.79 9.15 5.00
N ARG A 23 -13.95 8.36 6.07
CA ARG A 23 -13.40 8.71 7.39
C ARG A 23 -11.88 8.77 7.35
N LEU A 24 -11.22 7.77 6.76
CA LEU A 24 -9.77 7.71 6.63
C LEU A 24 -9.24 8.93 5.86
N GLY A 25 -9.87 9.29 4.75
CA GLY A 25 -9.50 10.45 3.95
C GLY A 25 -9.72 11.78 4.68
N ARG A 26 -10.86 11.94 5.37
CA ARG A 26 -11.15 13.13 6.19
C ARG A 26 -10.08 13.33 7.28
N ASP A 27 -9.77 12.27 8.01
CA ASP A 27 -8.85 12.35 9.14
C ASP A 27 -7.42 12.60 8.65
N ALA A 28 -6.99 11.95 7.56
CA ALA A 28 -5.69 12.21 6.94
C ALA A 28 -5.54 13.65 6.39
N LEU A 29 -6.62 14.25 5.89
CA LEU A 29 -6.62 15.65 5.42
C LEU A 29 -6.56 16.68 6.56
N ALA A 30 -6.83 16.26 7.80
CA ALA A 30 -6.72 17.11 8.98
C ALA A 30 -5.31 17.12 9.60
N GLU A 31 -4.40 16.26 9.11
CA GLU A 31 -3.02 16.16 9.58
C GLU A 31 -2.18 17.35 9.12
N GLU A 32 -1.11 17.65 9.86
CA GLU A 32 -0.29 18.86 9.68
C GLU A 32 0.53 18.86 8.39
N ASP A 33 0.94 17.67 7.91
CA ASP A 33 1.71 17.51 6.69
C ASP A 33 1.48 16.16 6.00
N LEU A 34 2.09 15.97 4.82
CA LEU A 34 1.97 14.74 4.03
C LEU A 34 2.54 13.50 4.72
N THR A 35 3.54 13.67 5.59
CA THR A 35 4.13 12.56 6.33
C THR A 35 3.18 12.10 7.43
N ALA A 36 2.64 13.03 8.22
CA ALA A 36 1.61 12.75 9.23
C ALA A 36 0.36 12.11 8.60
N ALA A 37 -0.12 12.66 7.48
CA ALA A 37 -1.19 12.06 6.68
C ALA A 37 -0.86 10.62 6.22
N GLY A 38 0.37 10.40 5.75
CA GLY A 38 0.84 9.07 5.35
C GLY A 38 0.83 8.07 6.51
N VAL A 39 1.35 8.47 7.68
CA VAL A 39 1.36 7.66 8.91
C VAL A 39 -0.05 7.33 9.35
N HIS A 40 -0.97 8.30 9.27
CA HIS A 40 -2.38 8.09 9.56
C HIS A 40 -2.98 7.02 8.63
N ILE A 41 -2.77 7.16 7.32
CA ILE A 41 -3.33 6.26 6.30
C ILE A 41 -2.84 4.83 6.51
N VAL A 42 -1.53 4.61 6.60
CA VAL A 42 -0.97 3.24 6.68
C VAL A 42 -1.32 2.52 7.98
N ASN A 43 -1.56 3.25 9.08
CA ASN A 43 -1.91 2.65 10.37
C ASN A 43 -3.41 2.37 10.52
N ASN A 44 -4.26 3.09 9.80
CA ASN A 44 -5.71 2.96 9.93
C ASN A 44 -6.39 2.25 8.75
N SER A 45 -5.68 1.99 7.65
CA SER A 45 -6.24 1.29 6.47
C SER A 45 -6.48 -0.20 6.69
N LYS A 46 -6.01 -0.80 7.79
CA LYS A 46 -6.22 -2.21 8.13
C LYS A 46 -7.70 -2.60 8.30
N VAL A 47 -8.57 -1.61 8.57
CA VAL A 47 -10.02 -1.79 8.60
C VAL A 47 -10.61 -2.07 7.21
N LEU A 48 -9.90 -1.68 6.14
CA LEU A 48 -10.30 -1.87 4.75
C LEU A 48 -9.61 -3.09 4.12
N LEU A 49 -8.35 -3.33 4.46
CA LEU A 49 -7.53 -4.37 3.84
C LEU A 49 -6.66 -5.08 4.88
N ALA A 50 -6.65 -6.42 4.86
CA ALA A 50 -5.79 -7.20 5.74
C ALA A 50 -4.38 -7.35 5.15
N TYR A 51 -3.39 -6.77 5.83
CA TYR A 51 -1.96 -6.86 5.50
C TYR A 51 -1.11 -7.06 6.76
N GLU A 52 0.11 -7.58 6.57
CA GLU A 52 1.12 -7.67 7.63
C GLU A 52 1.99 -6.41 7.71
N ARG A 53 2.29 -5.84 6.54
CA ARG A 53 3.11 -4.64 6.37
C ARG A 53 2.42 -3.73 5.37
N SER A 54 2.52 -2.43 5.57
CA SER A 54 2.06 -1.44 4.60
C SER A 54 3.00 -0.25 4.63
N VAL A 55 3.21 0.36 3.47
CA VAL A 55 4.15 1.45 3.30
C VAL A 55 3.61 2.45 2.27
N LEU A 56 3.77 3.74 2.57
CA LEU A 56 3.53 4.81 1.61
C LEU A 56 4.87 5.31 1.08
N VAL A 57 5.03 5.37 -0.23
CA VAL A 57 6.29 5.75 -0.89
C VAL A 57 6.07 6.94 -1.80
N ASP A 58 6.89 7.97 -1.65
CA ASP A 58 7.00 9.06 -2.61
C ASP A 58 7.89 8.62 -3.77
N LEU A 59 7.32 8.63 -4.97
CA LEU A 59 8.01 8.27 -6.21
C LEU A 59 8.42 9.50 -7.05
N ARG A 60 8.22 10.72 -6.54
CA ARG A 60 8.66 11.95 -7.22
C ARG A 60 10.18 12.07 -7.09
N GLY A 61 10.89 11.54 -8.07
CA GLY A 61 12.35 11.45 -8.05
C GLY A 61 12.83 10.17 -7.42
N LYS A 62 13.82 10.23 -6.51
CA LYS A 62 14.33 9.02 -5.85
C LYS A 62 13.31 8.51 -4.82
N PRO A 63 12.88 7.23 -4.89
CA PRO A 63 11.92 6.67 -3.95
C PRO A 63 12.30 6.90 -2.49
N ARG A 64 11.35 7.42 -1.73
CA ARG A 64 11.47 7.70 -0.30
C ARG A 64 10.23 7.21 0.42
N ILE A 65 10.42 6.47 1.50
CA ILE A 65 9.28 6.03 2.31
C ILE A 65 8.78 7.22 3.12
N LEU A 66 7.48 7.51 3.03
CA LEU A 66 6.83 8.56 3.81
C LEU A 66 6.27 8.01 5.12
N ALA A 67 5.77 6.77 5.10
CA ALA A 67 5.19 6.11 6.26
C ALA A 67 5.32 4.59 6.17
N GLU A 68 5.48 3.92 7.30
CA GLU A 68 5.47 2.45 7.42
C GLU A 68 4.55 2.06 8.58
N TYR A 69 3.74 1.02 8.38
CA TYR A 69 2.82 0.50 9.41
C TYR A 69 3.56 0.18 10.71
N SER A 70 2.94 0.52 11.85
CA SER A 70 3.49 0.38 13.20
C SER A 70 4.76 1.21 13.50
N GLN A 71 5.15 2.14 12.62
CA GLN A 71 6.25 3.07 12.88
C GLN A 71 5.71 4.50 13.04
N VAL A 72 6.11 5.15 14.14
CA VAL A 72 5.85 6.58 14.37
C VAL A 72 6.85 7.44 13.57
N GLU A 73 8.09 6.98 13.48
CA GLU A 73 9.14 7.58 12.64
C GLU A 73 9.67 6.52 11.67
N VAL A 74 9.80 6.88 10.39
CA VAL A 74 10.21 5.95 9.34
C VAL A 74 11.71 5.67 9.39
N ASN A 75 12.08 4.41 9.60
CA ASN A 75 13.45 3.96 9.43
C ASN A 75 13.74 3.55 7.97
N GLN A 76 14.37 4.46 7.21
CA GLN A 76 14.74 4.27 5.80
C GLN A 76 15.81 3.18 5.56
N HIS A 77 16.44 2.68 6.62
CA HIS A 77 17.60 1.78 6.54
C HIS A 77 17.27 0.32 6.79
N THR A 78 16.01 -0.01 7.12
CA THR A 78 15.59 -1.41 7.29
C THR A 78 15.74 -2.19 5.98
N ALA A 79 15.93 -3.52 6.06
CA ALA A 79 16.01 -4.37 4.87
C ALA A 79 14.75 -4.24 4.00
N TYR A 80 13.57 -4.21 4.64
CA TYR A 80 12.29 -3.99 3.99
C TYR A 80 12.23 -2.64 3.27
N ALA A 81 12.60 -1.55 3.95
CA ALA A 81 12.61 -0.22 3.36
C ALA A 81 13.53 -0.13 2.13
N GLN A 82 14.71 -0.75 2.21
CA GLN A 82 15.63 -0.81 1.10
C GLN A 82 15.09 -1.64 -0.07
N ALA A 83 14.43 -2.78 0.21
CA ALA A 83 13.83 -3.61 -0.84
C ALA A 83 12.72 -2.84 -1.57
N VAL A 84 11.81 -2.20 -0.85
CA VAL A 84 10.73 -1.37 -1.42
C VAL A 84 11.30 -0.28 -2.31
N ARG A 85 12.27 0.49 -1.80
CA ARG A 85 12.88 1.59 -2.57
C ARG A 85 13.56 1.11 -3.85
N ARG A 86 14.32 0.01 -3.79
CA ARG A 86 14.97 -0.59 -4.97
C ARG A 86 13.94 -1.00 -6.02
N MET A 87 12.86 -1.65 -5.61
CA MET A 87 11.79 -2.04 -6.53
C MET A 87 11.16 -0.79 -7.16
N CYS A 88 10.79 0.18 -6.33
CA CYS A 88 10.16 1.43 -6.75
C CYS A 88 11.03 2.31 -7.67
N GLU A 89 12.37 2.19 -7.61
CA GLU A 89 13.30 2.98 -8.45
C GLU A 89 13.13 2.69 -9.95
N GLU A 90 12.59 1.53 -10.29
CA GLU A 90 12.47 1.06 -11.68
C GLU A 90 11.02 0.93 -12.15
N LEU A 91 10.04 1.33 -11.32
CA LEU A 91 8.64 1.33 -11.70
C LEU A 91 8.32 2.55 -12.58
N ALA A 92 7.73 2.29 -13.74
CA ALA A 92 7.16 3.33 -14.58
C ALA A 92 5.82 3.78 -14.00
N ILE A 93 5.70 5.05 -13.61
CA ILE A 93 4.43 5.63 -13.19
C ILE A 93 3.64 6.00 -14.44
N GLY A 94 2.54 5.29 -14.66
CA GLY A 94 1.59 5.57 -15.74
C GLY A 94 0.36 6.35 -15.26
N GLU A 95 -0.58 6.57 -16.17
CA GLU A 95 -1.87 7.22 -15.87
C GLU A 95 -2.82 6.31 -15.09
N THR A 96 -2.65 4.99 -15.21
CA THR A 96 -3.47 3.99 -14.53
C THR A 96 -2.75 3.42 -13.31
N PRO A 97 -3.48 3.06 -12.23
CA PRO A 97 -2.91 2.31 -11.12
C PRO A 97 -2.24 1.02 -11.60
N LEU A 98 -1.00 0.78 -11.15
CA LEU A 98 -0.27 -0.45 -11.41
C LEU A 98 -0.36 -1.35 -10.17
N GLU A 99 -1.01 -2.50 -10.31
CA GLU A 99 -1.00 -3.54 -9.30
C GLU A 99 0.17 -4.49 -9.54
N ILE A 100 0.99 -4.71 -8.51
CA ILE A 100 2.13 -5.63 -8.55
C ILE A 100 1.94 -6.66 -7.45
N ASN A 101 1.99 -7.92 -7.82
CA ASN A 101 1.89 -9.06 -6.92
C ASN A 101 2.87 -10.16 -7.35
N GLY A 102 2.86 -11.32 -6.69
CA GLY A 102 3.76 -12.43 -7.02
C GLY A 102 3.51 -13.08 -8.38
N GLU A 103 2.34 -12.85 -8.98
CA GLU A 103 1.94 -13.41 -10.27
C GLU A 103 2.29 -12.48 -11.43
N THR A 104 2.30 -11.17 -11.18
CA THR A 104 2.51 -10.13 -12.20
C THR A 104 3.84 -9.41 -11.97
N GLN A 105 4.90 -9.92 -12.61
CA GLN A 105 6.21 -9.29 -12.57
C GLN A 105 6.23 -8.01 -13.43
N PRO A 106 6.79 -6.88 -12.95
CA PRO A 106 6.98 -5.69 -13.78
C PRO A 106 7.95 -5.94 -14.95
N GLU A 107 7.63 -5.39 -16.12
CA GLU A 107 8.26 -5.74 -17.41
C GLU A 107 9.78 -5.46 -17.47
N LYS A 108 10.29 -4.47 -16.72
CA LYS A 108 11.67 -3.97 -16.86
C LYS A 108 12.38 -3.81 -15.52
N LEU A 109 12.48 -4.88 -14.74
CA LEU A 109 13.31 -4.90 -13.53
C LEU A 109 14.73 -5.40 -13.81
N SER A 110 15.73 -4.71 -13.27
CA SER A 110 17.11 -5.16 -13.12
C SER A 110 17.18 -6.39 -12.21
N SER A 111 18.29 -7.12 -12.25
CA SER A 111 18.47 -8.32 -11.42
C SER A 111 18.29 -8.04 -9.93
N ARG A 112 18.75 -6.87 -9.46
CA ARG A 112 18.65 -6.45 -8.06
C ARG A 112 17.20 -6.12 -7.68
N SER A 113 16.47 -5.45 -8.56
CA SER A 113 15.08 -5.07 -8.31
C SER A 113 14.12 -6.26 -8.43
N ARG A 114 14.47 -7.28 -9.24
CA ARG A 114 13.76 -8.58 -9.24
C ARG A 114 13.94 -9.37 -7.96
N GLU A 115 15.12 -9.29 -7.34
CA GLU A 115 15.34 -9.92 -6.03
C GLU A 115 14.49 -9.23 -4.96
N ALA A 116 14.48 -7.90 -4.95
CA ALA A 116 13.61 -7.12 -4.07
C ALA A 116 12.13 -7.44 -4.29
N TRP A 117 11.65 -7.50 -5.55
CA TRP A 117 10.28 -7.91 -5.85
C TRP A 117 9.97 -9.30 -5.31
N ARG A 118 10.83 -10.30 -5.56
CA ARG A 118 10.65 -11.66 -5.02
C ARG A 118 10.60 -11.68 -3.49
N GLU A 119 11.43 -10.89 -2.81
CA GLU A 119 11.41 -10.79 -1.35
C GLU A 119 10.10 -10.16 -0.83
N LEU A 120 9.58 -9.16 -1.54
CA LEU A 120 8.36 -8.44 -1.19
C LEU A 120 7.10 -9.23 -1.51
N THR A 121 7.12 -10.09 -2.53
CA THR A 121 5.96 -10.85 -3.01
C THR A 121 6.01 -12.35 -2.73
N ALA A 122 7.03 -12.84 -2.00
CA ALA A 122 7.12 -14.26 -1.62
C ALA A 122 5.90 -14.69 -0.78
N GLU A 123 5.39 -15.90 -1.05
CA GLU A 123 4.22 -16.47 -0.37
C GLU A 123 4.35 -16.36 1.16
N GLY A 124 3.27 -15.86 1.78
CA GLY A 124 3.18 -15.66 3.23
C GLY A 124 3.27 -14.20 3.69
N ARG A 125 3.73 -13.27 2.83
CA ARG A 125 3.71 -11.83 3.12
C ARG A 125 2.66 -11.14 2.26
N ARG A 126 1.43 -11.00 2.75
CA ARG A 126 0.48 -10.05 2.13
C ARG A 126 1.01 -8.63 2.39
N LEU A 127 1.47 -7.97 1.32
CA LEU A 127 1.68 -6.52 1.27
C LEU A 127 0.36 -5.78 1.49
#